data_AF-A0A6G0WJG1-F1
#
_entry.id   AF-A0A6G0WJG1-F1
#
_cell.length_a   1.000
_cell.length_b   1.000
_cell.length_c   1.000
_cell.angle_alpha   90.00
_cell.angle_beta   90.00
_cell.angle_gamma   90.00
#
_symmetry.space_group_name_H-M   'P 1'
#
loop_
_entity.id
_entity.type
_entity.pdbx_description
1 polymer ?
#
loop_
_entity_poly.entity_id
_entity_poly.type
_entity_poly.pdbx_seq_one_letter_code
_entity_poly.pdbx_strand_id
1 'polypeptide(L)'
;MTLIHSNVYTTDISINTECKRGVVMKFANLERIALLKAASVDAHEMAAYMREAAEIRQSRQEAAHDEHRARRRKRDAASALLQLAGYGIVEPPSNKRRRASSTNLSA
;
A
#
# COMPACT_ATOMS: atom_id res chain seq x y z
N MET A 1 0.26 20.58 -40.97
CA MET A 1 1.22 20.63 -39.85
C MET A 1 0.44 21.00 -38.59
N THR A 2 -0.03 20.02 -37.83
CA THR A 2 -0.82 20.27 -36.60
C THR A 2 0.13 20.50 -35.43
N LEU A 3 0.18 21.72 -34.92
CA LEU A 3 0.93 22.08 -33.72
C LEU A 3 0.21 21.48 -32.49
N ILE A 4 0.81 20.46 -31.87
CA ILE A 4 0.30 19.89 -30.63
C ILE A 4 0.83 20.77 -29.48
N HIS A 5 -0.04 21.55 -28.87
CA HIS A 5 0.28 22.28 -27.65
C HIS A 5 0.08 21.37 -26.44
N SER A 6 1.17 20.84 -25.87
CA SER A 6 1.13 20.17 -24.57
C SER A 6 1.47 21.16 -23.47
N ASN A 7 0.48 21.58 -22.69
CA ASN A 7 0.74 22.31 -21.44
C ASN A 7 1.23 21.30 -20.39
N VAL A 8 2.52 21.38 -20.04
CA VAL A 8 3.12 20.56 -18.99
C VAL A 8 3.09 21.35 -17.69
N TYR A 9 2.26 20.92 -16.75
CA TYR A 9 2.23 21.47 -15.40
C TYR A 9 3.21 20.69 -14.52
N THR A 10 4.29 21.34 -14.08
CA THR A 10 5.25 20.79 -13.12
C THR A 10 5.00 21.35 -11.74
N THR A 11 4.56 20.50 -10.82
CA THR A 11 4.43 20.82 -9.39
C THR A 11 5.64 20.26 -8.65
N ASP A 12 6.43 21.14 -8.01
CA ASP A 12 7.60 20.72 -7.24
C ASP A 12 7.15 20.09 -5.90
N ILE A 13 7.26 18.77 -5.82
CA ILE A 13 6.90 17.97 -4.64
C ILE A 13 8.03 17.90 -3.59
N SER A 14 9.20 18.47 -3.87
CA SER A 14 10.37 18.45 -2.97
C SER A 14 10.23 19.37 -1.75
N ILE A 15 9.28 20.30 -1.79
CA ILE A 15 8.99 21.26 -0.70
C ILE A 15 8.42 20.54 0.54
N ASN A 16 7.90 19.32 0.38
CA ASN A 16 7.32 18.59 1.50
C ASN A 16 8.42 17.84 2.29
N THR A 17 8.71 18.32 3.50
CA THR A 17 9.78 17.83 4.39
C THR A 17 9.56 16.39 4.89
N GLU A 18 8.38 15.82 4.65
CA GLU A 18 8.05 14.43 4.99
C GLU A 18 8.47 13.41 3.92
N CYS A 19 8.87 13.87 2.74
CA CYS A 19 9.25 13.03 1.61
C CYS A 19 10.65 12.42 1.78
N LYS A 20 10.76 11.28 2.49
CA LYS A 20 11.98 10.46 2.45
C LYS A 20 12.18 9.90 1.04
N ARG A 21 13.36 10.14 0.44
CA ARG A 21 13.75 9.57 -0.87
C ARG A 21 13.44 8.07 -0.91
N GLY A 22 12.73 7.62 -1.95
CA GLY A 22 12.36 6.22 -2.15
C GLY A 22 11.04 5.79 -1.49
N VAL A 23 10.38 6.65 -0.73
CA VAL A 23 9.04 6.37 -0.19
C VAL A 23 7.99 6.98 -1.12
N VAL A 24 7.13 6.15 -1.71
CA VAL A 24 5.95 6.63 -2.43
C VAL A 24 4.98 7.23 -1.42
N MET A 25 4.85 8.55 -1.45
CA MET A 25 3.86 9.30 -0.67
C MET A 25 2.46 8.77 -0.97
N LYS A 26 1.75 8.37 0.09
CA LYS A 26 0.37 7.91 -0.01
C LYS A 26 -0.56 9.06 0.31
N PHE A 27 -1.00 9.78 -0.72
CA PHE A 27 -2.07 10.77 -0.56
C PHE A 27 -3.40 10.08 -0.25
N ALA A 28 -4.14 10.66 0.69
CA ALA A 28 -5.54 10.31 0.91
C ALA A 28 -6.39 10.66 -0.33
N ASN A 29 -7.58 10.09 -0.45
CA ASN A 29 -8.41 10.25 -1.64
C ASN A 29 -8.75 11.73 -1.91
N LEU A 30 -9.09 12.48 -0.86
CA LEU A 30 -9.43 13.91 -0.95
C LEU A 30 -8.23 14.79 -1.30
N GLU A 31 -7.06 14.49 -0.73
CA GLU A 31 -5.82 15.21 -1.05
C GLU A 31 -5.45 15.03 -2.53
N ARG A 32 -5.62 13.81 -3.05
CA ARG A 32 -5.37 13.53 -4.46
C ARG A 32 -6.34 14.28 -5.38
N ILE A 33 -7.62 14.36 -5.00
CA ILE A 33 -8.60 15.18 -5.73
C ILE A 33 -8.20 16.65 -5.70
N ALA A 34 -7.75 17.17 -4.56
CA ALA A 34 -7.29 18.56 -4.46
C ALA A 34 -6.09 18.84 -5.37
N LEU A 35 -5.11 17.93 -5.43
CA LEU A 35 -3.96 18.03 -6.31
C LEU A 35 -4.35 17.99 -7.79
N LEU A 36 -5.25 17.08 -8.17
CA LEU A 36 -5.72 16.96 -9.56
C LEU A 36 -6.55 18.17 -9.99
N LYS A 37 -7.39 18.71 -9.10
CA LYS A 37 -8.10 19.97 -9.33
C LYS A 37 -7.14 21.14 -9.51
N ALA A 38 -6.09 21.24 -8.67
CA ALA A 38 -5.07 22.28 -8.80
C ALA A 38 -4.32 22.18 -10.15
N ALA A 39 -4.14 20.96 -10.66
CA ALA A 39 -3.56 20.70 -11.98
C ALA A 39 -4.56 20.88 -13.14
N SER A 40 -5.78 21.37 -12.87
CA SER A 40 -6.84 21.58 -13.89
C SER A 40 -7.23 20.32 -14.67
N VAL A 41 -7.14 19.16 -14.03
CA VAL A 41 -7.60 17.88 -14.59
C VAL A 41 -9.13 17.85 -14.62
N ASP A 42 -9.70 17.39 -15.72
CA ASP A 42 -11.16 17.29 -15.86
C ASP A 42 -11.76 16.28 -14.88
N ALA A 43 -12.98 16.53 -14.42
CA ALA A 43 -13.65 15.69 -13.44
C ALA A 43 -13.80 14.23 -13.90
N HIS A 44 -14.01 14.00 -15.21
CA HIS A 44 -14.09 12.66 -15.78
C HIS A 44 -12.74 11.92 -15.67
N GLU A 45 -11.65 12.58 -16.02
CA GLU A 45 -10.30 12.02 -15.92
C GLU A 45 -9.89 11.77 -14.47
N MET A 46 -10.22 12.68 -13.56
CA MET A 46 -9.98 12.46 -12.13
C MET A 46 -10.67 11.19 -11.62
N ALA A 47 -11.93 10.96 -12.02
CA ALA A 47 -12.67 9.76 -11.64
C ALA A 47 -12.01 8.47 -12.17
N ALA A 48 -11.51 8.52 -13.41
CA ALA A 48 -10.74 7.42 -14.00
C ALA A 48 -9.47 7.12 -13.19
N TYR A 49 -8.67 8.15 -12.87
CA TYR A 49 -7.47 7.99 -12.04
C TYR A 49 -7.78 7.45 -10.64
N MET A 50 -8.90 7.86 -10.03
CA MET A 50 -9.29 7.36 -8.72
C MET A 50 -9.65 5.87 -8.77
N ARG A 51 -10.36 5.44 -9.82
CA ARG A 51 -10.76 4.05 -10.03
C ARG A 51 -9.55 3.15 -10.24
N GLU A 52 -8.68 3.51 -11.17
CA GLU A 52 -7.46 2.75 -11.45
C GLU A 52 -6.58 2.62 -10.20
N ALA A 53 -6.43 3.72 -9.45
CA ALA A 53 -5.66 3.67 -8.22
C ALA A 53 -6.33 2.84 -7.11
N ALA A 54 -7.65 2.65 -7.12
CA ALA A 54 -8.34 1.72 -6.21
C ALA A 54 -8.07 0.27 -6.62
N GLU A 55 -8.19 -0.04 -7.91
CA GLU A 55 -7.92 -1.37 -8.47
C GLU A 55 -6.49 -1.83 -8.18
N ILE A 56 -5.50 -0.96 -8.39
CA ILE A 56 -4.09 -1.27 -8.09
C ILE A 56 -3.89 -1.57 -6.61
N ARG A 57 -4.55 -0.83 -5.70
CA ARG A 57 -4.44 -1.07 -4.26
C ARG A 57 -5.04 -2.41 -3.89
N GLN A 58 -6.21 -2.73 -4.44
CA GLN A 58 -6.88 -4.00 -4.20
C GLN A 58 -6.03 -5.16 -4.71
N SER A 59 -5.56 -5.10 -5.95
CA SER A 59 -4.68 -6.12 -6.54
C SER A 59 -3.42 -6.37 -5.70
N ARG A 60 -2.78 -5.30 -5.22
CA ARG A 60 -1.59 -5.42 -4.34
C ARG A 60 -1.92 -6.05 -2.99
N GLN A 61 -3.08 -5.73 -2.41
CA GLN A 61 -3.54 -6.35 -1.17
C GLN A 61 -3.79 -7.85 -1.38
N GLU A 62 -4.49 -8.22 -2.44
CA GLU A 62 -4.75 -9.62 -2.82
C GLU A 62 -3.44 -10.39 -3.01
N ALA A 63 -2.49 -9.84 -3.77
CA ALA A 63 -1.18 -10.44 -3.97
C ALA A 63 -0.41 -10.64 -2.65
N ALA A 64 -0.43 -9.65 -1.75
CA ALA A 64 0.19 -9.76 -0.44
C ALA A 64 -0.49 -10.82 0.45
N HIS A 65 -1.81 -10.94 0.39
CA HIS A 65 -2.57 -11.97 1.08
C HIS A 65 -2.22 -13.37 0.58
N ASP A 66 -2.08 -13.53 -0.74
CA ASP A 66 -1.71 -14.81 -1.35
C ASP A 66 -0.28 -15.21 -1.04
N GLU A 67 0.66 -14.27 -1.07
CA GLU A 67 2.03 -14.51 -0.62
C GLU A 67 2.06 -14.92 0.85
N HIS A 68 1.30 -14.25 1.71
CA HIS A 68 1.19 -14.61 3.12
C HIS A 68 0.62 -16.02 3.31
N ARG A 69 -0.45 -16.38 2.59
CA ARG A 69 -1.02 -17.73 2.59
C ARG A 69 -0.02 -18.77 2.12
N ALA A 70 0.71 -18.50 1.03
CA ALA A 70 1.73 -19.41 0.51
C ALA A 70 2.87 -19.62 1.52
N ARG A 71 3.34 -18.55 2.18
CA ARG A 71 4.35 -18.64 3.24
C ARG A 71 3.87 -19.45 4.45
N ARG A 72 2.60 -19.31 4.85
CA ARG A 72 2.01 -20.14 5.91
C ARG A 72 1.97 -21.61 5.52
N ARG A 73 1.45 -21.94 4.33
CA ARG A 73 1.43 -23.32 3.82
C ARG A 73 2.82 -23.97 3.79
N LYS A 74 3.85 -23.23 3.35
CA LYS A 74 5.25 -23.71 3.37
C LYS A 74 5.74 -23.99 4.79
N ARG A 75 5.42 -23.13 5.75
CA ARG A 75 5.78 -23.35 7.18
C ARG A 75 5.06 -24.56 7.76
N ASP A 76 3.76 -24.69 7.50
CA ASP A 76 2.96 -25.80 8.02
C ASP A 76 3.45 -27.14 7.44
N ALA A 77 3.77 -27.18 6.14
CA ALA A 77 4.37 -28.35 5.50
C ALA A 77 5.76 -28.68 6.05
N ALA A 78 6.61 -27.67 6.26
CA ALA A 78 7.93 -27.87 6.89
C ALA A 78 7.80 -28.39 8.33
N SER A 79 6.84 -27.87 9.10
CA SER A 79 6.54 -28.34 10.46
C SER A 79 6.06 -29.79 10.46
N ALA A 80 5.19 -30.17 9.51
CA ALA A 80 4.70 -31.55 9.40
C ALA A 80 5.81 -32.54 9.04
N LEU A 81 6.75 -32.15 8.16
CA LEU A 81 7.93 -32.97 7.84
C LEU A 81 8.85 -33.17 9.04
N LEU A 82 9.08 -32.13 9.85
CA LEU A 82 9.88 -32.24 11.07
C LEU A 82 9.24 -33.18 12.11
N GLN A 83 7.91 -33.11 12.25
CA GLN A 83 7.17 -34.04 13.12
C GLN A 83 7.29 -35.49 12.65
N LEU A 84 7.17 -35.74 11.34
CA LEU A 84 7.34 -37.09 10.78
C LEU A 84 8.77 -37.61 10.95
N ALA A 85 9.76 -36.72 10.87
CA ALA A 85 11.17 -37.03 11.08
C ALA A 85 11.56 -37.22 12.56
N GLY A 86 10.61 -37.11 13.50
CA GLY A 86 10.84 -37.36 14.94
C GLY A 86 11.56 -36.24 15.69
N TYR A 87 11.73 -35.06 15.08
CA TYR A 87 12.26 -33.88 15.77
C TYR A 87 11.12 -33.17 16.52
N GLY A 88 11.25 -33.03 17.84
CA GLY A 88 10.24 -32.44 18.72
C GLY A 88 9.81 -31.02 18.31
N ILE A 89 8.55 -30.70 18.62
CA ILE A 89 7.85 -29.45 18.25
C ILE A 89 8.66 -28.23 18.71
N VAL A 90 9.24 -27.47 17.77
CA VAL A 90 9.70 -26.11 18.04
C VAL A 90 8.49 -25.20 17.86
N GLU A 91 7.83 -24.81 18.95
CA GLU A 91 6.73 -23.86 18.87
C GLU A 91 7.22 -22.56 18.20
N PRO A 92 6.51 -22.07 17.15
CA PRO A 92 6.86 -20.81 16.54
C PRO A 92 6.70 -19.68 17.57
N PRO A 93 7.63 -18.71 17.67
CA PRO A 93 7.52 -17.64 18.65
C PRO A 93 6.19 -16.91 18.45
N SER A 94 5.34 -16.96 19.47
CA SER A 94 4.04 -16.30 19.48
C SER A 94 4.26 -14.80 19.26
N ASN A 95 3.88 -14.29 18.09
CA ASN A 95 4.07 -12.89 17.71
C ASN A 95 3.00 -12.04 18.42
N LYS A 96 3.09 -11.94 19.75
CA LYS A 96 2.33 -10.99 20.59
C LYS A 96 2.92 -9.59 20.40
N ARG A 97 2.80 -9.03 19.20
CA ARG A 97 2.87 -7.58 19.04
C ARG A 97 1.60 -7.00 19.65
N ARG A 98 1.69 -6.68 20.94
CA ARG A 98 0.75 -5.83 21.67
C ARG A 98 0.37 -4.65 20.79
N ARG A 99 -0.90 -4.59 20.37
CA ARG A 99 -1.54 -3.31 20.05
C ARG A 99 -1.46 -2.48 21.32
N ALA A 100 -0.53 -1.55 21.39
CA ALA A 100 -0.66 -0.44 22.32
C ALA A 100 -1.91 0.33 21.87
N SER A 101 -2.99 0.14 22.61
CA SER A 101 -4.18 0.96 22.56
C SER A 101 -3.77 2.40 22.89
N SER A 102 -3.64 3.25 21.86
CA SER A 102 -3.71 4.70 22.07
C SER A 102 -5.15 5.04 22.40
N THR A 103 -5.48 4.97 23.68
CA THR A 103 -6.61 5.70 24.23
C THR A 103 -6.30 7.19 24.08
N ASN A 104 -6.72 7.79 22.97
CA ASN A 104 -6.97 9.22 22.94
C ASN A 104 -8.31 9.42 23.65
N LEU A 105 -8.26 9.68 24.94
CA LEU A 105 -9.34 10.35 25.63
C LEU A 105 -9.26 11.84 25.30
N SER A 106 -10.44 12.33 24.94
CA SER A 106 -10.83 13.61 24.36
C SER A 106 -10.64 14.83 25.28
N ALA A 107 -10.64 15.99 24.59
CA ALA A 107 -11.22 17.28 24.98
C ALA A 107 -10.59 18.05 26.15
#